data_AF-A0A420MDH7-F1
#
_entry.id   AF-A0A420MDH7-F1
#
_cell.length_a   1.000
_cell.length_b   1.000
_cell.length_c   1.000
_cell.angle_alpha   90.00
_cell.angle_beta   90.00
_cell.angle_gamma   90.00
#
_symmetry.space_group_name_H-M   'P 1'
#
loop_
_entity.id
_entity.type
_entity.pdbx_description
1 polymer ?
#
loop_
_entity_poly.entity_id
_entity_poly.type
_entity_poly.pdbx_seq_one_letter_code
_entity_poly.pdbx_strand_id
1 'polypeptide(L)'
;MEIIGGELGFVEARRRGRCFGHTLNLSAKAILFGHDADAFERRISGAEPFTEAEHLIWRKKGPAGKLHNLVVAIHRSDLLTGMLRSIQQAFNKSSDPKLNARKPLDVILDNDTRWLSQLYIIRRALLLRDYIERLIAHHRIDFEQQNKAKRDGPKKSPILPFICQPENQLSDKDWEVVEIFAQILSYYEATIKMLEGDGQIRKRKRGWTGSYGNIWDVIQGFEFLLEQLERFKDIAKDFPDTEHFRININLGWQKLNEYYEILSETPIYYTGLALHPAYRWKWFERNWTDRPEWIDEAKNMVHDVWRFEYREATLPRQEPSAVEPVPKQRKTSDNPFQEYLKRNRYTAPEAGHDGLTPGEDEYLHWITHCESGDGSINEPLAYWHEKRFKYPNLSRMALDFLTIQPMSAECERLFSAAGRMVNPLRHQLEAQIIGMCQVLRSWLRAGIIHELDPFFISVDEEKVNLELAQMSDQQLEGWATKWLTQVVGVQDEMGVRWG
;
A
#
# COMPACT_ATOMS: atom_id res chain seq x y z
N MET A 1 21.26 -14.45 -3.65
CA MET A 1 22.00 -13.20 -3.46
C MET A 1 23.37 -13.48 -2.84
N GLU A 2 23.50 -14.53 -2.03
CA GLU A 2 24.78 -14.98 -1.46
C GLU A 2 25.84 -15.27 -2.53
N ILE A 3 25.44 -15.98 -3.59
CA ILE A 3 26.29 -16.22 -4.77
C ILE A 3 26.75 -14.90 -5.41
N ILE A 4 25.81 -13.95 -5.61
CA ILE A 4 26.11 -12.64 -6.21
C ILE A 4 27.04 -11.82 -5.31
N GLY A 5 26.80 -11.84 -3.99
CA GLY A 5 27.65 -11.17 -3.01
C GLY A 5 29.07 -11.76 -2.98
N GLY A 6 29.20 -13.08 -3.08
CA GLY A 6 30.49 -13.76 -3.22
C GLY A 6 31.22 -13.39 -4.50
N GLU A 7 30.52 -13.36 -5.64
CA GLU A 7 31.10 -13.01 -6.94
C GLU A 7 31.51 -11.53 -7.05
N LEU A 8 30.72 -10.63 -6.46
CA LEU A 8 30.93 -9.18 -6.54
C LEU A 8 31.62 -8.58 -5.32
N GLY A 9 32.04 -9.41 -4.35
CA GLY A 9 32.83 -8.99 -3.19
C GLY A 9 32.08 -8.13 -2.17
N PHE A 10 30.78 -8.35 -1.98
CA PHE A 10 29.98 -7.63 -0.97
C PHE A 10 29.16 -8.57 -0.06
N VAL A 11 28.87 -8.10 1.15
CA VAL A 11 28.01 -8.82 2.10
C VAL A 11 26.54 -8.67 1.69
N GLU A 12 25.88 -9.76 1.29
CA GLU A 12 24.47 -9.75 0.84
C GLU A 12 23.57 -9.00 1.84
N ALA A 13 23.62 -9.40 3.11
CA ALA A 13 22.67 -8.94 4.13
C ALA A 13 22.66 -7.41 4.22
N ARG A 14 23.84 -6.79 4.15
CA ARG A 14 24.01 -5.32 4.23
C ARG A 14 23.50 -4.58 2.99
N ARG A 15 23.36 -5.24 1.84
CA ARG A 15 22.92 -4.61 0.57
C ARG A 15 21.50 -4.96 0.18
N ARG A 16 20.79 -5.78 0.96
CA ARG A 16 19.46 -6.29 0.61
C ARG A 16 18.36 -5.53 1.34
N GLY A 17 17.68 -4.63 0.63
CA GLY A 17 16.42 -4.06 1.08
C GLY A 17 15.28 -5.10 1.09
N ARG A 18 14.43 -5.05 2.11
CA ARG A 18 13.14 -5.75 2.18
C ARG A 18 12.05 -4.88 1.57
N CYS A 19 11.21 -5.49 0.72
CA CYS A 19 10.06 -4.80 0.14
C CYS A 19 9.01 -4.53 1.22
N PHE A 20 8.75 -3.25 1.50
CA PHE A 20 7.81 -2.84 2.54
C PHE A 20 6.38 -3.34 2.27
N GLY A 21 5.92 -3.27 1.02
CA GLY A 21 4.60 -3.75 0.63
C GLY A 21 4.43 -5.27 0.84
N HIS A 22 5.50 -6.05 0.66
CA HIS A 22 5.47 -7.48 0.94
C HIS A 22 5.27 -7.76 2.43
N THR A 23 6.00 -7.06 3.30
CA THR A 23 5.84 -7.16 4.76
C THR A 23 4.41 -6.80 5.19
N LEU A 24 3.86 -5.70 4.68
CA LEU A 24 2.49 -5.29 5.01
C LEU A 24 1.46 -6.29 4.53
N ASN A 25 1.66 -6.90 3.36
CA ASN A 25 0.81 -7.97 2.88
C ASN A 25 0.82 -9.18 3.82
N LEU A 26 1.99 -9.61 4.32
CA LEU A 26 2.07 -10.72 5.28
C LEU A 26 1.35 -10.40 6.59
N SER A 27 1.57 -9.21 7.14
CA SER A 27 0.88 -8.78 8.37
C SER A 27 -0.64 -8.66 8.17
N ALA A 28 -1.10 -8.02 7.10
CA ALA A 28 -2.53 -7.88 6.80
C ALA A 28 -3.22 -9.23 6.59
N LYS A 29 -2.55 -10.18 5.94
CA LYS A 29 -3.03 -11.57 5.80
C LYS A 29 -3.15 -12.28 7.16
N ALA A 30 -2.19 -12.08 8.07
CA ALA A 30 -2.26 -12.63 9.42
C ALA A 30 -3.43 -12.03 10.22
N ILE A 31 -3.74 -10.76 10.03
CA ILE A 31 -4.91 -10.09 10.63
C ILE A 31 -6.21 -10.68 10.09
N LEU A 32 -6.31 -10.89 8.77
CA LEU A 32 -7.54 -11.37 8.14
C LEU A 32 -7.77 -12.88 8.34
N PHE A 33 -6.71 -13.68 8.25
CA PHE A 33 -6.79 -15.14 8.12
C PHE A 33 -6.07 -15.92 9.21
N GLY A 34 -5.49 -15.23 10.19
CA GLY A 34 -4.78 -15.84 11.31
C GLY A 34 -3.53 -16.62 10.88
N HIS A 35 -3.25 -17.71 11.61
CA HIS A 35 -2.05 -18.50 11.40
C HIS A 35 -2.01 -19.18 10.01
N ASP A 36 -0.81 -19.24 9.44
CA ASP A 36 -0.48 -19.92 8.18
C ASP A 36 -1.39 -19.51 7.01
N ALA A 37 -1.46 -18.19 6.78
CA ALA A 37 -2.22 -17.62 5.66
C ALA A 37 -1.73 -18.17 4.31
N ASP A 38 -0.44 -18.39 4.13
CA ASP A 38 0.11 -18.91 2.87
C ASP A 38 -0.27 -20.38 2.61
N ALA A 39 -0.36 -21.24 3.63
CA ALA A 39 -0.90 -22.59 3.41
C ALA A 39 -2.40 -22.56 3.14
N PHE A 40 -3.12 -21.62 3.74
CA PHE A 40 -4.52 -21.40 3.41
C PHE A 40 -4.68 -21.03 1.92
N GLU A 41 -3.85 -20.13 1.39
CA GLU A 41 -3.84 -19.76 -0.03
C GLU A 41 -3.56 -20.92 -0.95
N ARG A 42 -2.50 -21.70 -0.65
CA ARG A 42 -2.16 -22.89 -1.44
C ARG A 42 -3.29 -23.90 -1.50
N ARG A 43 -4.10 -24.00 -0.44
CA ARG A 43 -5.25 -24.92 -0.40
C ARG A 43 -6.43 -24.45 -1.24
N ILE A 44 -6.66 -23.15 -1.36
CA ILE A 44 -7.75 -22.61 -2.18
C ILE A 44 -7.37 -22.52 -3.66
N SER A 45 -6.10 -22.26 -4.00
CA SER A 45 -5.64 -22.18 -5.40
C SER A 45 -5.71 -23.51 -6.16
N GLY A 46 -5.85 -24.64 -5.45
CA GLY A 46 -5.97 -25.97 -6.05
C GLY A 46 -7.34 -26.64 -5.87
N ALA A 47 -8.31 -25.98 -5.21
CA ALA A 47 -9.64 -26.53 -4.98
C ALA A 47 -10.57 -26.20 -6.16
N GLU A 48 -11.49 -27.11 -6.49
CA GLU A 48 -12.62 -26.74 -7.35
C GLU A 48 -13.46 -25.70 -6.61
N PRO A 49 -13.72 -24.53 -7.24
CA PRO A 49 -14.51 -23.50 -6.62
C PRO A 49 -15.92 -24.02 -6.25
N PHE A 50 -16.52 -23.56 -5.14
CA PHE A 50 -17.91 -23.85 -4.72
C PHE A 50 -18.15 -25.25 -4.16
N THR A 51 -17.09 -25.93 -3.74
CA THR A 51 -17.26 -27.16 -2.97
C THR A 51 -17.61 -26.82 -1.51
N GLU A 52 -18.42 -27.67 -0.87
CA GLU A 52 -18.69 -27.57 0.58
C GLU A 52 -17.38 -27.56 1.39
N ALA A 53 -16.36 -28.27 0.89
CA ALA A 53 -15.01 -28.27 1.45
C ALA A 53 -14.35 -26.89 1.41
N GLU A 54 -14.43 -26.16 0.30
CA GLU A 54 -13.87 -24.82 0.18
C GLU A 54 -14.59 -23.82 1.10
N HIS A 55 -15.92 -23.85 1.12
CA HIS A 55 -16.71 -23.01 2.04
C HIS A 55 -16.34 -23.24 3.50
N LEU A 56 -16.09 -24.50 3.89
CA LEU A 56 -15.63 -24.84 5.23
C LEU A 56 -14.23 -24.29 5.54
N ILE A 57 -13.32 -24.30 4.56
CA ILE A 57 -11.97 -23.72 4.72
C ILE A 57 -12.07 -22.21 4.97
N TRP A 58 -12.88 -21.50 4.18
CA TRP A 58 -13.14 -20.07 4.39
C TRP A 58 -13.82 -19.79 5.73
N ARG A 59 -14.83 -20.57 6.11
CA ARG A 59 -15.55 -20.38 7.39
C ARG A 59 -14.60 -20.50 8.60
N LYS A 60 -13.58 -21.36 8.52
CA LYS A 60 -12.54 -21.52 9.55
C LYS A 60 -11.64 -20.28 9.71
N LYS A 61 -11.66 -19.34 8.76
CA LYS A 61 -10.96 -18.06 8.86
C LYS A 61 -11.76 -16.98 9.59
N GLY A 62 -12.91 -17.33 10.18
CA GLY A 62 -13.68 -16.43 11.03
C GLY A 62 -14.52 -15.42 10.22
N PRO A 63 -14.78 -14.22 10.76
CA PRO A 63 -15.68 -13.24 10.16
C PRO A 63 -15.33 -12.86 8.71
N ALA A 64 -14.05 -12.65 8.41
CA ALA A 64 -13.58 -12.31 7.06
C ALA A 64 -13.90 -13.43 6.05
N GLY A 65 -13.72 -14.69 6.44
CA GLY A 65 -14.02 -15.82 5.57
C GLY A 65 -15.51 -16.16 5.44
N LYS A 66 -16.30 -15.95 6.50
CA LYS A 66 -17.78 -15.97 6.39
C LYS A 66 -18.27 -14.91 5.40
N LEU A 67 -17.70 -13.70 5.48
CA LEU A 67 -18.03 -12.61 4.57
C LEU A 67 -17.69 -12.94 3.12
N HIS A 68 -16.50 -13.48 2.86
CA HIS A 68 -16.10 -13.97 1.53
C HIS A 68 -17.15 -14.94 0.97
N ASN A 69 -17.48 -15.99 1.73
CA ASN A 69 -18.49 -16.98 1.32
C ASN A 69 -19.85 -16.35 0.98
N LEU A 70 -20.32 -15.42 1.82
CA LEU A 70 -21.60 -14.75 1.61
C LEU A 70 -21.61 -13.89 0.34
N VAL A 71 -20.58 -13.07 0.16
CA VAL A 71 -20.39 -12.22 -1.03
C VAL A 71 -20.30 -13.06 -2.29
N VAL A 72 -19.53 -14.15 -2.25
CA VAL A 72 -19.39 -15.11 -3.34
C VAL A 72 -20.74 -15.74 -3.72
N ALA A 73 -21.52 -16.17 -2.73
CA ALA A 73 -22.85 -16.76 -2.97
C ALA A 73 -23.83 -15.76 -3.59
N ILE A 74 -23.82 -14.49 -3.14
CA ILE A 74 -24.67 -13.43 -3.70
C ILE A 74 -24.25 -13.12 -5.14
N HIS A 75 -22.96 -12.87 -5.37
CA HIS A 75 -22.42 -12.47 -6.66
C HIS A 75 -22.71 -13.51 -7.76
N ARG A 76 -22.68 -14.81 -7.42
CA ARG A 76 -22.87 -15.89 -8.40
C ARG A 76 -24.33 -16.27 -8.65
N SER A 77 -25.27 -15.64 -7.95
CA SER A 77 -26.70 -15.91 -8.14
C SER A 77 -27.39 -14.68 -8.72
N ASP A 78 -27.86 -14.78 -9.96
CA ASP A 78 -28.66 -13.74 -10.60
C ASP A 78 -29.93 -13.42 -9.79
N LEU A 79 -30.51 -14.45 -9.16
CA LEU A 79 -31.65 -14.30 -8.26
C LEU A 79 -31.28 -13.43 -7.05
N LEU A 80 -30.22 -13.78 -6.32
CA LEU A 80 -29.81 -13.02 -5.12
C LEU A 80 -29.35 -11.61 -5.46
N THR A 81 -28.62 -11.45 -6.57
CA THR A 81 -28.20 -10.14 -7.08
C THR A 81 -29.42 -9.29 -7.45
N GLY A 82 -30.39 -9.86 -8.17
CA GLY A 82 -31.64 -9.17 -8.52
C GLY A 82 -32.47 -8.78 -7.30
N MET A 83 -32.56 -9.66 -6.30
CA MET A 83 -33.24 -9.38 -5.03
C MET A 83 -32.52 -8.27 -4.25
N LEU A 84 -31.20 -8.31 -4.15
CA LEU A 84 -30.40 -7.28 -3.47
C LEU A 84 -30.61 -5.90 -4.10
N ARG A 85 -30.61 -5.81 -5.43
CA ARG A 85 -30.90 -4.56 -6.16
C ARG A 85 -32.32 -4.07 -5.90
N SER A 86 -33.30 -4.98 -5.90
CA SER A 86 -34.70 -4.66 -5.66
C SER A 86 -34.95 -4.12 -4.25
N ILE A 87 -34.28 -4.71 -3.24
CA ILE A 87 -34.36 -4.26 -1.84
C ILE A 87 -33.78 -2.85 -1.71
N GLN A 88 -32.62 -2.57 -2.30
CA GLN A 88 -32.03 -1.22 -2.32
C GLN A 88 -32.96 -0.20 -2.98
N GLN A 89 -33.55 -0.53 -4.12
CA GLN A 89 -34.50 0.35 -4.81
C GLN A 89 -35.75 0.62 -3.98
N ALA A 90 -36.27 -0.39 -3.27
CA ALA A 90 -37.43 -0.21 -2.41
C ALA A 90 -37.13 0.72 -1.23
N PHE A 91 -35.92 0.65 -0.67
CA PHE A 91 -35.52 1.44 0.50
C PHE A 91 -35.09 2.87 0.16
N ASN A 92 -34.47 3.07 -1.02
CA ASN A 92 -34.03 4.38 -1.47
C ASN A 92 -35.17 5.24 -2.07
N LYS A 93 -36.42 4.75 -2.07
CA LYS A 93 -37.61 5.53 -2.46
C LYS A 93 -37.83 6.68 -1.48
N SER A 94 -37.20 7.81 -1.79
CA SER A 94 -37.30 9.07 -1.06
C SER A 94 -38.20 10.05 -1.83
N SER A 95 -38.72 11.06 -1.14
CA SER A 95 -39.35 12.21 -1.79
C SER A 95 -38.35 13.05 -2.61
N ASP A 96 -37.03 12.89 -2.38
CA ASP A 96 -35.97 13.57 -3.12
C ASP A 96 -35.59 12.82 -4.42
N PRO A 97 -35.81 13.40 -5.62
CA PRO A 97 -35.46 12.79 -6.90
C PRO A 97 -33.97 12.42 -7.06
N LYS A 98 -33.06 13.12 -6.36
CA LYS A 98 -31.61 12.84 -6.44
C LYS A 98 -31.22 11.55 -5.72
N LEU A 99 -31.91 11.21 -4.64
CA LEU A 99 -31.71 9.95 -3.91
C LEU A 99 -32.28 8.76 -4.70
N ASN A 100 -33.39 8.98 -5.42
CA ASN A 100 -34.01 7.98 -6.30
C ASN A 100 -33.19 7.67 -7.57
N ALA A 101 -32.28 8.56 -7.98
CA ALA A 101 -31.42 8.38 -9.14
C ALA A 101 -30.20 7.48 -8.87
N ARG A 102 -29.91 7.13 -7.60
CA ARG A 102 -28.76 6.29 -7.26
C ARG A 102 -28.98 4.85 -7.76
N LYS A 103 -28.08 4.38 -8.61
CA LYS A 103 -28.05 2.99 -9.06
C LYS A 103 -27.78 2.07 -7.85
N PRO A 104 -28.48 0.93 -7.73
CA PRO A 104 -28.16 -0.08 -6.73
C PRO A 104 -26.70 -0.55 -6.88
N LEU A 105 -26.06 -0.80 -5.74
CA LEU A 105 -24.71 -1.33 -5.69
C LEU A 105 -24.75 -2.86 -5.65
N ASP A 106 -23.88 -3.50 -6.41
CA ASP A 106 -23.64 -4.94 -6.30
C ASP A 106 -22.59 -5.25 -5.25
N VAL A 107 -22.46 -6.51 -4.85
CA VAL A 107 -21.29 -6.96 -4.09
C VAL A 107 -20.05 -6.95 -4.99
N ILE A 108 -18.85 -6.79 -4.40
CA ILE A 108 -17.57 -6.88 -5.12
C ILE A 108 -16.93 -8.22 -4.78
N LEU A 109 -16.37 -8.92 -5.78
CA LEU A 109 -15.51 -10.08 -5.54
C LEU A 109 -14.06 -9.67 -5.33
N ASP A 110 -13.37 -10.46 -4.52
CA ASP A 110 -11.96 -10.40 -4.29
C ASP A 110 -11.21 -11.07 -5.46
N ASN A 111 -10.04 -10.53 -5.76
CA ASN A 111 -9.06 -11.19 -6.60
C ASN A 111 -8.06 -11.91 -5.69
N ASP A 112 -8.37 -13.16 -5.37
CA ASP A 112 -7.66 -13.99 -4.41
C ASP A 112 -7.65 -13.40 -2.97
N THR A 113 -6.79 -13.94 -2.12
CA THR A 113 -6.53 -13.54 -0.73
C THR A 113 -5.65 -12.28 -0.60
N ARG A 114 -5.57 -11.46 -1.65
CA ARG A 114 -4.84 -10.19 -1.59
C ARG A 114 -5.54 -9.26 -0.61
N TRP A 115 -4.84 -8.77 0.40
CA TRP A 115 -5.48 -8.05 1.50
C TRP A 115 -6.20 -6.75 1.06
N LEU A 116 -5.73 -6.07 0.00
CA LEU A 116 -6.42 -4.90 -0.57
C LEU A 116 -7.77 -5.25 -1.20
N SER A 117 -7.87 -6.38 -1.92
CA SER A 117 -9.15 -6.81 -2.49
C SER A 117 -10.13 -7.21 -1.38
N GLN A 118 -9.63 -7.85 -0.31
CA GLN A 118 -10.41 -8.15 0.90
C GLN A 118 -10.94 -6.88 1.58
N LEU A 119 -10.11 -5.84 1.72
CA LEU A 119 -10.54 -4.55 2.25
C LEU A 119 -11.69 -3.96 1.43
N TYR A 120 -11.65 -4.10 0.10
CA TYR A 120 -12.71 -3.61 -0.78
C TYR A 120 -14.01 -4.42 -0.67
N ILE A 121 -13.93 -5.75 -0.52
CA ILE A 121 -15.09 -6.58 -0.15
C ILE A 121 -15.69 -6.06 1.15
N ILE A 122 -14.85 -5.94 2.19
CA ILE A 122 -15.27 -5.53 3.54
C ILE A 122 -16.00 -4.18 3.49
N ARG A 123 -15.39 -3.17 2.87
CA ARG A 123 -16.00 -1.84 2.73
C ARG A 123 -17.31 -1.90 1.94
N ARG A 124 -17.38 -2.66 0.83
CA ARG A 124 -18.62 -2.81 0.05
C ARG A 124 -19.71 -3.52 0.85
N ALA A 125 -19.36 -4.56 1.59
CA ALA A 125 -20.30 -5.31 2.40
C ALA A 125 -20.83 -4.49 3.58
N LEU A 126 -20.00 -3.69 4.23
CA LEU A 126 -20.42 -2.77 5.29
C LEU A 126 -21.41 -1.73 4.75
N LEU A 127 -21.17 -1.17 3.55
CA LEU A 127 -22.12 -0.29 2.87
C LEU A 127 -23.45 -0.98 2.53
N LEU A 128 -23.41 -2.31 2.33
CA LEU A 128 -24.56 -3.12 1.95
C LEU A 128 -25.19 -3.88 3.12
N ARG A 129 -24.70 -3.73 4.36
CA ARG A 129 -25.05 -4.58 5.51
C ARG A 129 -26.55 -4.73 5.69
N ASP A 130 -27.26 -3.62 5.84
CA ASP A 130 -28.72 -3.60 6.06
C ASP A 130 -29.48 -4.27 4.90
N TYR A 131 -28.99 -4.11 3.67
CA TYR A 131 -29.60 -4.71 2.48
C TYR A 131 -29.32 -6.21 2.40
N ILE A 132 -28.13 -6.65 2.80
CA ILE A 132 -27.73 -8.07 2.85
C ILE A 132 -28.54 -8.80 3.93
N GLU A 133 -28.68 -8.23 5.13
CA GLU A 133 -29.48 -8.82 6.20
C GLU A 133 -30.95 -8.97 5.79
N ARG A 134 -31.52 -7.95 5.13
CA ARG A 134 -32.87 -8.01 4.54
C ARG A 134 -32.98 -9.02 3.41
N LEU A 135 -31.97 -9.13 2.56
CA LEU A 135 -31.91 -10.14 1.49
C LEU A 135 -32.00 -11.55 2.07
N ILE A 136 -31.20 -11.84 3.10
CA ILE A 136 -31.20 -13.15 3.77
C ILE A 136 -32.59 -13.43 4.37
N ALA A 137 -33.19 -12.45 5.06
CA ALA A 137 -34.51 -12.59 5.64
C ALA A 137 -35.61 -12.83 4.58
N HIS A 138 -35.62 -12.04 3.50
CA HIS A 138 -36.57 -12.20 2.39
C HIS A 138 -36.43 -13.55 1.71
N HIS A 139 -35.20 -13.93 1.35
CA HIS A 139 -34.93 -15.21 0.69
C HIS A 139 -35.33 -16.41 1.56
N ARG A 140 -35.14 -16.31 2.88
CA ARG A 140 -35.63 -17.32 3.82
C ARG A 140 -37.16 -17.42 3.81
N ILE A 141 -37.87 -16.29 3.87
CA ILE A 141 -39.34 -16.26 3.85
C ILE A 141 -39.87 -16.87 2.54
N ASP A 142 -39.32 -16.46 1.39
CA ASP A 142 -39.71 -16.97 0.07
C ASP A 142 -39.51 -18.49 -0.01
N PHE A 143 -38.37 -19.00 0.48
CA PHE A 143 -38.09 -20.42 0.55
C PHE A 143 -39.08 -21.17 1.44
N GLU A 144 -39.39 -20.65 2.63
CA GLU A 144 -40.34 -21.27 3.56
C GLU A 144 -41.76 -21.31 2.98
N GLN A 145 -42.20 -20.25 2.28
CA GLN A 145 -43.49 -20.19 1.60
C GLN A 145 -43.59 -21.21 0.46
N GLN A 146 -42.57 -21.29 -0.40
CA GLN A 146 -42.52 -22.23 -1.51
C GLN A 146 -42.52 -23.70 -1.05
N ASN A 147 -41.89 -23.99 0.09
CA ASN A 147 -41.86 -25.35 0.64
C ASN A 147 -43.08 -25.69 1.49
N LYS A 148 -43.77 -24.71 2.11
CA LYS A 148 -45.07 -24.94 2.76
C LYS A 148 -46.12 -25.41 1.75
N ALA A 149 -46.11 -24.88 0.53
CA ALA A 149 -47.03 -25.26 -0.55
C ALA A 149 -46.82 -26.70 -1.08
N LYS A 150 -45.74 -27.39 -0.70
CA LYS A 150 -45.36 -28.73 -1.21
C LYS A 150 -45.48 -29.85 -0.16
N ARG A 151 -46.14 -29.61 0.98
CA ARG A 151 -46.11 -30.47 2.19
C ARG A 151 -46.96 -31.75 2.17
N ASP A 152 -47.43 -32.24 1.03
CA ASP A 152 -48.25 -33.47 0.94
C ASP A 152 -47.45 -34.79 0.96
N GLY A 153 -46.27 -34.85 1.58
CA GLY A 153 -45.44 -36.07 1.63
C GLY A 153 -44.52 -36.21 2.84
N PRO A 154 -44.05 -37.43 3.18
CA PRO A 154 -43.36 -37.69 4.44
C PRO A 154 -41.91 -37.19 4.47
N LYS A 155 -41.66 -36.27 5.40
CA LYS A 155 -40.51 -36.17 6.33
C LYS A 155 -39.07 -36.23 5.78
N LYS A 156 -38.64 -35.13 5.15
CA LYS A 156 -37.36 -34.48 5.49
C LYS A 156 -37.58 -32.97 5.55
N SER A 157 -37.12 -32.31 6.61
CA SER A 157 -37.11 -30.84 6.65
C SER A 157 -36.28 -30.32 5.48
N PRO A 158 -36.79 -29.39 4.66
CA PRO A 158 -36.05 -28.88 3.53
C PRO A 158 -34.78 -28.17 4.01
N ILE A 159 -33.65 -28.46 3.37
CA ILE A 159 -32.35 -27.84 3.70
C ILE A 159 -32.44 -26.36 3.32
N LEU A 160 -32.13 -25.47 4.27
CA LEU A 160 -32.15 -24.03 4.01
C LEU A 160 -31.15 -23.67 2.92
N PRO A 161 -31.46 -22.69 2.05
CA PRO A 161 -30.50 -22.18 1.08
C PRO A 161 -29.23 -21.70 1.76
N PHE A 162 -28.08 -21.79 1.07
CA PHE A 162 -26.74 -21.54 1.63
C PHE A 162 -26.65 -20.27 2.51
N ILE A 163 -27.06 -19.11 2.00
CA ILE A 163 -27.01 -17.83 2.73
C ILE A 163 -27.99 -17.76 3.93
N CYS A 164 -28.99 -18.63 3.96
CA CYS A 164 -29.99 -18.71 5.03
C CYS A 164 -29.58 -19.68 6.16
N GLN A 165 -28.49 -20.43 5.98
CA GLN A 165 -27.96 -21.32 7.01
C GLN A 165 -27.22 -20.50 8.08
N PRO A 166 -27.50 -20.69 9.39
CA PRO A 166 -26.90 -19.90 10.46
C PRO A 166 -25.36 -19.88 10.46
N GLU A 167 -24.73 -20.99 10.08
CA GLU A 167 -23.26 -21.12 10.00
C GLU A 167 -22.61 -20.28 8.89
N ASN A 168 -23.39 -19.81 7.91
CA ASN A 168 -22.94 -18.96 6.79
C ASN A 168 -23.30 -17.48 6.99
N GLN A 169 -23.97 -17.14 8.09
CA GLN A 169 -24.35 -15.77 8.41
C GLN A 169 -23.32 -15.11 9.32
N LEU A 170 -23.16 -13.81 9.14
CA LEU A 170 -22.45 -12.96 10.09
C LEU A 170 -23.41 -12.58 11.21
N SER A 171 -23.01 -12.87 12.44
CA SER A 171 -23.64 -12.30 13.64
C SER A 171 -23.29 -10.82 13.79
N ASP A 172 -23.98 -10.11 14.68
CA ASP A 172 -23.66 -8.70 15.00
C ASP A 172 -22.20 -8.51 15.41
N LYS A 173 -21.66 -9.48 16.17
CA LYS A 173 -20.25 -9.49 16.57
C LYS A 173 -19.32 -9.75 15.38
N ASP A 174 -19.69 -10.65 14.46
CA ASP A 174 -18.89 -10.87 13.24
C ASP A 174 -18.82 -9.58 12.41
N TRP A 175 -19.92 -8.82 12.31
CA TRP A 175 -19.95 -7.53 11.62
C TRP A 175 -19.09 -6.47 12.29
N GLU A 176 -19.09 -6.41 13.62
CA GLU A 176 -18.24 -5.50 14.38
C GLU A 176 -16.74 -5.83 14.18
N VAL A 177 -16.36 -7.11 14.16
CA VAL A 177 -15.00 -7.53 13.82
C VAL A 177 -14.62 -7.12 12.39
N VAL A 178 -15.54 -7.29 11.43
CA VAL A 178 -15.34 -6.87 10.02
C VAL A 178 -15.14 -5.35 9.92
N GLU A 179 -15.86 -4.56 10.70
CA GLU A 179 -15.68 -3.11 10.79
C GLU A 179 -14.31 -2.75 11.36
N ILE A 180 -13.86 -3.42 12.42
CA ILE A 180 -12.53 -3.18 12.99
C ILE A 180 -11.43 -3.57 11.98
N PHE A 181 -11.57 -4.70 11.27
CA PHE A 181 -10.65 -5.04 10.18
C PHE A 181 -10.60 -3.95 9.12
N ALA A 182 -11.74 -3.37 8.73
CA ALA A 182 -11.78 -2.26 7.80
C ALA A 182 -10.97 -1.06 8.30
N GLN A 183 -11.07 -0.72 9.59
CA GLN A 183 -10.33 0.38 10.21
C GLN A 183 -8.83 0.11 10.24
N ILE A 184 -8.40 -1.06 10.73
CA ILE A 184 -6.99 -1.47 10.77
C ILE A 184 -6.37 -1.39 9.37
N LEU A 185 -7.01 -2.04 8.40
CA LEU A 185 -6.51 -2.12 7.03
C LEU A 185 -6.55 -0.76 6.30
N SER A 186 -7.38 0.20 6.75
CA SER A 186 -7.34 1.57 6.23
C SER A 186 -6.03 2.28 6.58
N TYR A 187 -5.44 2.01 7.73
CA TYR A 187 -4.10 2.52 8.07
C TYR A 187 -3.02 1.87 7.20
N TYR A 188 -3.14 0.57 6.92
CA TYR A 188 -2.22 -0.12 6.00
C TYR A 188 -2.30 0.46 4.58
N GLU A 189 -3.51 0.72 4.09
CA GLU A 189 -3.75 1.32 2.78
C GLU A 189 -3.18 2.74 2.71
N ALA A 190 -3.38 3.53 3.77
CA ALA A 190 -2.84 4.88 3.88
C ALA A 190 -1.30 4.90 3.77
N THR A 191 -0.62 3.96 4.44
CA THR A 191 0.84 3.83 4.41
C THR A 191 1.34 3.31 3.05
N ILE A 192 0.66 2.31 2.47
CA ILE A 192 1.05 1.75 1.15
C ILE A 192 0.92 2.78 0.05
N LYS A 193 -0.17 3.53 -0.01
CA LYS A 193 -0.35 4.60 -1.02
C LYS A 193 0.77 5.63 -1.00
N MET A 194 1.41 5.84 0.16
CA MET A 194 2.55 6.75 0.29
C MET A 194 3.89 6.12 -0.06
N LEU A 195 4.06 4.80 0.09
CA LEU A 195 5.34 4.09 -0.11
C LEU A 195 5.41 3.30 -1.42
N GLU A 196 4.30 3.12 -2.14
CA GLU A 196 4.28 2.46 -3.45
C GLU A 196 4.66 3.36 -4.61
N GLY A 197 4.99 4.63 -4.36
CA GLY A 197 5.43 5.59 -5.38
C GLY A 197 6.84 5.32 -5.91
N ASP A 198 7.28 6.19 -6.83
CA ASP A 198 8.55 6.07 -7.56
C ASP A 198 9.57 7.17 -7.21
N GLY A 199 9.31 7.94 -6.16
CA GLY A 199 10.12 9.06 -5.71
C GLY A 199 10.03 10.30 -6.62
N GLN A 200 9.26 10.27 -7.71
CA GLN A 200 9.23 11.37 -8.68
C GLN A 200 8.15 12.39 -8.39
N ILE A 201 8.52 13.66 -8.48
CA ILE A 201 7.59 14.80 -8.41
C ILE A 201 7.00 15.01 -9.81
N ARG A 202 5.66 15.03 -9.91
CA ARG A 202 4.96 15.19 -11.20
C ARG A 202 3.97 16.35 -11.15
N LYS A 203 3.94 17.14 -12.23
CA LYS A 203 2.93 18.19 -12.44
C LYS A 203 1.64 17.54 -12.92
N ARG A 204 0.54 17.81 -12.23
CA ARG A 204 -0.81 17.33 -12.57
C ARG A 204 -1.80 18.48 -12.66
N LYS A 205 -3.03 18.20 -13.10
CA LYS A 205 -4.10 19.23 -13.24
C LYS A 205 -4.33 20.09 -11.99
N ARG A 206 -4.12 19.53 -10.78
CA ARG A 206 -4.36 20.22 -9.50
C ARG A 206 -3.10 20.85 -8.88
N GLY A 207 -1.94 20.74 -9.54
CA GLY A 207 -0.66 21.21 -9.03
C GLY A 207 0.41 20.11 -9.09
N TRP A 208 1.52 20.34 -8.40
CA TRP A 208 2.57 19.34 -8.24
C TRP A 208 2.23 18.39 -7.09
N THR A 209 2.22 17.09 -7.37
CA THR A 209 2.06 16.04 -6.37
C THR A 209 3.44 15.72 -5.76
N GLY A 210 3.51 15.59 -4.43
CA GLY A 210 4.78 15.31 -3.72
C GLY A 210 5.37 13.93 -4.07
N SER A 211 6.64 13.72 -3.72
CA SER A 211 7.32 12.43 -3.92
C SER A 211 6.74 11.38 -2.97
N TYR A 212 6.23 10.28 -3.53
CA TYR A 212 5.83 9.07 -2.81
C TYR A 212 6.85 7.97 -3.06
N GLY A 213 6.94 6.97 -2.19
CA GLY A 213 7.91 5.88 -2.32
C GLY A 213 9.29 6.26 -1.79
N ASN A 214 9.34 7.01 -0.69
CA ASN A 214 10.60 7.46 -0.13
C ASN A 214 11.13 6.48 0.92
N ILE A 215 12.43 6.14 0.86
CA ILE A 215 13.04 5.17 1.80
C ILE A 215 12.99 5.62 3.26
N TRP A 216 13.09 6.94 3.51
CA TRP A 216 13.11 7.52 4.85
C TRP A 216 11.74 7.46 5.56
N ASP A 217 10.67 7.13 4.83
CA ASP A 217 9.34 6.96 5.40
C ASP A 217 9.13 5.52 5.91
N VAL A 218 10.01 4.55 5.60
CA VAL A 218 9.82 3.12 5.95
C VAL A 218 9.79 2.87 7.46
N ILE A 219 10.82 3.30 8.18
CA ILE A 219 10.89 3.13 9.66
C ILE A 219 9.68 3.78 10.31
N GLN A 220 9.34 4.98 9.86
CA GLN A 220 8.16 5.71 10.35
C GLN A 220 6.86 4.97 10.04
N GLY A 221 6.76 4.28 8.90
CA GLY A 221 5.64 3.43 8.52
C GLY A 221 5.47 2.22 9.45
N PHE A 222 6.57 1.59 9.86
CA PHE A 222 6.55 0.53 10.87
C PHE A 222 6.06 1.05 12.22
N GLU A 223 6.67 2.12 12.73
CA GLU A 223 6.27 2.73 14.02
C GLU A 223 4.78 3.12 14.03
N PHE A 224 4.33 3.77 12.96
CA PHE A 224 2.93 4.19 12.81
C PHE A 224 1.96 3.00 12.88
N LEU A 225 2.25 1.93 12.14
CA LEU A 225 1.38 0.76 12.06
C LEU A 225 1.45 -0.11 13.33
N LEU A 226 2.62 -0.23 13.96
CA LEU A 226 2.76 -0.91 15.25
C LEU A 226 2.00 -0.16 16.34
N GLU A 227 2.06 1.18 16.36
CA GLU A 227 1.27 2.01 17.28
C GLU A 227 -0.23 1.78 17.08
N GLN A 228 -0.72 1.75 15.83
CA GLN A 228 -2.13 1.47 15.56
C GLN A 228 -2.51 0.05 16.01
N LEU A 229 -1.69 -0.96 15.72
CA LEU A 229 -1.98 -2.33 16.12
C LEU A 229 -2.00 -2.51 17.64
N GLU A 230 -1.13 -1.83 18.40
CA GLU A 230 -1.21 -1.84 19.87
C GLU A 230 -2.53 -1.27 20.38
N ARG A 231 -3.01 -0.16 19.80
CA ARG A 231 -4.34 0.40 20.14
C ARG A 231 -5.45 -0.60 19.86
N PHE A 232 -5.41 -1.31 18.73
CA PHE A 232 -6.41 -2.34 18.42
C PHE A 232 -6.26 -3.62 19.26
N LYS A 233 -5.05 -3.93 19.75
CA LYS A 233 -4.86 -5.00 20.75
C LYS A 233 -5.57 -4.67 22.06
N ASP A 234 -5.57 -3.40 22.47
CA ASP A 234 -6.33 -2.96 23.65
C ASP A 234 -7.84 -3.06 23.41
N ILE A 235 -8.35 -2.58 22.28
CA ILE A 235 -9.77 -2.73 21.90
C ILE A 235 -10.19 -4.21 21.89
N ALA A 236 -9.33 -5.10 21.39
CA ALA A 236 -9.61 -6.53 21.32
C ALA A 236 -9.67 -7.24 22.69
N LYS A 237 -9.19 -6.63 23.78
CA LYS A 237 -9.27 -7.22 25.14
C LYS A 237 -10.70 -7.22 25.67
N ASP A 238 -11.46 -6.18 25.36
CA ASP A 238 -12.82 -5.97 25.87
C ASP A 238 -13.90 -6.61 24.98
N PHE A 239 -13.50 -7.26 23.89
CA PHE A 239 -14.43 -7.84 22.91
C PHE A 239 -15.04 -9.16 23.41
N PRO A 240 -16.36 -9.39 23.39
CA PRO A 240 -16.96 -10.58 24.01
C PRO A 240 -16.59 -11.94 23.37
N ASP A 241 -16.05 -11.94 22.16
CA ASP A 241 -15.64 -13.14 21.40
C ASP A 241 -14.15 -13.03 20.99
N THR A 242 -13.29 -12.85 22.00
CA THR A 242 -11.90 -12.40 21.82
C THR A 242 -10.98 -13.36 21.05
N GLU A 243 -11.20 -14.68 21.07
CA GLU A 243 -10.09 -15.62 20.84
C GLU A 243 -9.49 -15.48 19.43
N HIS A 244 -10.29 -15.66 18.38
CA HIS A 244 -9.79 -15.52 17.01
C HIS A 244 -9.36 -14.10 16.67
N PHE A 245 -10.14 -13.11 17.08
CA PHE A 245 -9.89 -11.70 16.75
C PHE A 245 -8.60 -11.17 17.39
N ARG A 246 -8.41 -11.42 18.69
CA ARG A 246 -7.21 -11.04 19.44
C ARG A 246 -5.97 -11.78 18.95
N ILE A 247 -6.10 -13.08 18.67
CA ILE A 247 -4.99 -13.87 18.11
C ILE A 247 -4.56 -13.28 16.76
N ASN A 248 -5.50 -12.97 15.87
CA ASN A 248 -5.19 -12.45 14.55
C ASN A 248 -4.48 -11.08 14.58
N ILE A 249 -4.94 -10.14 15.42
CA ILE A 249 -4.27 -8.84 15.57
C ILE A 249 -2.85 -9.03 16.12
N ASN A 250 -2.69 -9.91 17.12
CA ASN A 250 -1.36 -10.23 17.65
C ASN A 250 -0.44 -10.87 16.60
N LEU A 251 -0.96 -11.77 15.76
CA LEU A 251 -0.18 -12.38 14.68
C LEU A 251 0.25 -11.34 13.63
N GLY A 252 -0.63 -10.40 13.28
CA GLY A 252 -0.29 -9.26 12.44
C GLY A 252 0.81 -8.40 13.04
N TRP A 253 0.65 -8.03 14.32
CA TRP A 253 1.65 -7.26 15.06
C TRP A 253 3.00 -7.99 15.11
N GLN A 254 3.01 -9.28 15.44
CA GLN A 254 4.23 -10.10 15.50
C GLN A 254 4.92 -10.14 14.14
N LYS A 255 4.15 -10.34 13.06
CA LYS A 255 4.69 -10.35 11.69
C LYS A 255 5.28 -9.00 11.31
N LEU A 256 4.64 -7.90 11.70
CA LEU A 256 5.15 -6.55 11.44
C LEU A 256 6.42 -6.28 12.25
N ASN A 257 6.45 -6.64 13.52
CA ASN A 257 7.60 -6.45 14.41
C ASN A 257 8.81 -7.31 14.00
N GLU A 258 8.60 -8.55 13.59
CA GLU A 258 9.65 -9.44 13.05
C GLU A 258 10.40 -8.77 11.90
N TYR A 259 9.68 -8.18 10.95
CA TYR A 259 10.30 -7.47 9.83
C TYR A 259 10.87 -6.11 10.21
N TYR A 260 10.35 -5.49 11.27
CA TYR A 260 10.92 -4.26 11.82
C TYR A 260 12.30 -4.51 12.42
N GLU A 261 12.46 -5.60 13.17
CA GLU A 261 13.75 -6.04 13.71
C GLU A 261 14.75 -6.37 12.60
N ILE A 262 14.30 -7.01 11.52
CA ILE A 262 15.16 -7.33 10.35
C ILE A 262 15.73 -6.08 9.67
N LEU A 263 15.15 -4.87 9.87
CA LEU A 263 15.72 -3.66 9.29
C LEU A 263 17.14 -3.36 9.81
N SER A 264 17.52 -3.91 10.97
CA SER A 264 18.88 -3.77 11.52
C SER A 264 19.94 -4.56 10.74
N GLU A 265 19.57 -5.42 9.79
CA GLU A 265 20.54 -6.14 8.96
C GLU A 265 21.24 -5.25 7.92
N THR A 266 20.69 -4.06 7.63
CA THR A 266 21.16 -3.20 6.54
C THR A 266 21.13 -1.70 6.87
N PRO A 267 22.13 -0.92 6.44
CA PRO A 267 22.18 0.53 6.65
C PRO A 267 21.09 1.30 5.89
N ILE A 268 20.43 0.69 4.91
CA ILE A 268 19.55 1.38 3.93
C ILE A 268 18.55 2.31 4.62
N TYR A 269 17.83 1.79 5.61
CA TYR A 269 16.73 2.49 6.26
C TYR A 269 17.23 3.56 7.23
N TYR A 270 18.27 3.26 8.00
CA TYR A 270 18.85 4.18 8.95
C TYR A 270 19.55 5.35 8.26
N THR A 271 20.35 5.07 7.23
CA THR A 271 21.01 6.11 6.44
C THR A 271 20.01 7.04 5.77
N GLY A 272 18.95 6.48 5.15
CA GLY A 272 17.92 7.28 4.49
C GLY A 272 17.23 8.26 5.44
N LEU A 273 16.86 7.80 6.65
CA LEU A 273 16.20 8.65 7.63
C LEU A 273 17.18 9.61 8.35
N ALA A 274 18.40 9.15 8.67
CA ALA A 274 19.41 9.96 9.35
C ALA A 274 19.97 11.09 8.47
N LEU A 275 20.04 10.91 7.15
CA LEU A 275 20.45 11.95 6.20
C LEU A 275 19.30 12.84 5.75
N HIS A 276 18.07 12.63 6.24
CA HIS A 276 16.98 13.54 5.96
C HIS A 276 17.06 14.80 6.86
N PRO A 277 17.18 16.02 6.31
CA PRO A 277 17.40 17.25 7.08
C PRO A 277 16.29 17.57 8.10
N ALA A 278 15.04 17.21 7.80
CA ALA A 278 13.92 17.42 8.73
C ALA A 278 13.82 16.40 9.89
N TYR A 279 14.58 15.30 9.85
CA TYR A 279 14.50 14.21 10.82
C TYR A 279 15.84 14.02 11.56
N ARG A 280 16.91 13.71 10.81
CA ARG A 280 18.27 13.49 11.32
C ARG A 280 18.33 12.41 12.42
N TRP A 281 19.43 12.37 13.17
CA TRP A 281 19.53 11.52 14.37
C TRP A 281 18.53 11.87 15.47
N LYS A 282 18.02 13.11 15.47
CA LYS A 282 17.03 13.59 16.43
C LYS A 282 15.73 12.81 16.39
N TRP A 283 15.33 12.31 15.22
CA TRP A 283 14.16 11.45 15.11
C TRP A 283 14.35 10.15 15.92
N PHE A 284 15.50 9.50 15.79
CA PHE A 284 15.80 8.26 16.51
C PHE A 284 15.87 8.50 18.02
N GLU A 285 16.59 9.54 18.43
CA GLU A 285 16.75 9.93 19.85
C GLU A 285 15.41 10.22 20.54
N ARG A 286 14.40 10.69 19.80
CA ARG A 286 13.06 10.96 20.34
C ARG A 286 12.14 9.74 20.33
N ASN A 287 12.21 8.89 19.31
CA ASN A 287 11.26 7.79 19.13
C ASN A 287 11.75 6.47 19.75
N TRP A 288 13.06 6.28 19.94
CA TRP A 288 13.66 5.09 20.54
C TRP A 288 14.26 5.37 21.93
N THR A 289 13.55 6.16 22.74
CA THR A 289 14.02 6.52 24.09
C THR A 289 14.19 5.31 25.01
N ASP A 290 13.45 4.25 24.76
CA ASP A 290 13.48 2.97 25.48
C ASP A 290 14.53 1.98 24.94
N ARG A 291 15.17 2.28 23.80
CA ARG A 291 16.12 1.39 23.09
C ARG A 291 17.40 2.14 22.67
N PRO A 292 18.19 2.66 23.63
CA PRO A 292 19.42 3.38 23.31
C PRO A 292 20.43 2.53 22.51
N GLU A 293 20.49 1.23 22.77
CA GLU A 293 21.35 0.29 22.06
C GLU A 293 21.04 0.22 20.55
N TRP A 294 19.77 0.39 20.15
CA TRP A 294 19.40 0.46 18.72
C TRP A 294 19.93 1.72 18.06
N ILE A 295 19.96 2.84 18.79
CA ILE A 295 20.49 4.11 18.28
C ILE A 295 21.99 3.98 18.06
N ASP A 296 22.72 3.37 19.01
CA ASP A 296 24.15 3.17 18.90
C ASP A 296 24.52 2.23 17.75
N GLU A 297 23.79 1.12 17.60
CA GLU A 297 23.96 0.19 16.46
C GLU A 297 23.71 0.88 15.12
N ALA A 298 22.62 1.63 15.00
CA ALA A 298 22.30 2.39 13.78
C ALA A 298 23.37 3.44 13.47
N LYS A 299 23.85 4.19 14.48
CA LYS A 299 24.92 5.19 14.32
C LYS A 299 26.22 4.55 13.84
N ASN A 300 26.61 3.42 14.43
CA ASN A 300 27.79 2.68 14.02
C ASN A 300 27.67 2.20 12.57
N MET A 301 26.52 1.65 12.19
CA MET A 301 26.28 1.15 10.84
C MET A 301 26.35 2.24 9.77
N VAL A 302 25.70 3.38 10.01
CA VAL A 302 25.74 4.54 9.09
C VAL A 302 27.16 5.12 9.02
N HIS A 303 27.84 5.22 10.16
CA HIS A 303 29.21 5.72 10.22
C HIS A 303 30.21 4.80 9.48
N ASP A 304 30.06 3.48 9.59
CA ASP A 304 30.88 2.52 8.85
C ASP A 304 30.72 2.69 7.34
N VAL A 305 29.48 2.84 6.84
CA VAL A 305 29.24 3.12 5.42
C VAL A 305 29.93 4.41 5.00
N TRP A 306 29.78 5.49 5.77
CA TRP A 306 30.47 6.76 5.49
C TRP A 306 31.98 6.55 5.40
N ARG A 307 32.57 5.97 6.43
CA ARG A 307 34.02 5.82 6.60
C ARG A 307 34.65 4.97 5.50
N PHE A 308 34.03 3.83 5.16
CA PHE A 308 34.63 2.84 4.26
C PHE A 308 34.25 3.03 2.80
N GLU A 309 33.11 3.65 2.49
CA GLU A 309 32.60 3.73 1.11
C GLU A 309 32.62 5.14 0.51
N TYR A 310 32.50 6.21 1.33
CA TYR A 310 32.26 7.56 0.81
C TYR A 310 33.31 8.60 1.21
N ARG A 311 33.85 8.53 2.43
CA ARG A 311 34.70 9.58 3.02
C ARG A 311 35.88 10.00 2.14
N GLU A 312 36.56 9.04 1.54
CA GLU A 312 37.79 9.24 0.75
C GLU A 312 37.56 9.13 -0.77
N ALA A 313 36.30 9.14 -1.22
CA ALA A 313 35.98 9.04 -2.64
C ALA A 313 36.53 10.26 -3.41
N THR A 314 37.27 10.01 -4.49
CA THR A 314 37.75 11.07 -5.38
C THR A 314 36.67 11.39 -6.40
N LEU A 315 35.99 12.52 -6.25
CA LEU A 315 34.93 12.95 -7.17
C LEU A 315 35.48 13.87 -8.27
N PRO A 316 35.03 13.72 -9.53
CA PRO A 316 35.31 14.69 -10.58
C PRO A 316 34.77 16.06 -10.20
N ARG A 317 35.56 17.12 -10.40
CA ARG A 317 35.12 18.50 -10.13
C ARG A 317 33.96 18.85 -11.05
N GLN A 318 32.77 19.03 -10.48
CA GLN A 318 31.59 19.49 -11.21
C GLN A 318 31.53 21.01 -11.17
N GLU A 319 31.34 21.65 -12.33
CA GLU A 319 31.03 23.08 -12.40
C GLU A 319 29.54 23.33 -12.09
N PRO A 320 29.19 24.47 -11.48
CA PRO A 320 27.81 24.83 -11.24
C PRO A 320 27.05 25.04 -12.56
N SER A 321 26.16 24.10 -12.89
CA SER A 321 25.14 24.28 -13.93
C SER A 321 23.98 25.13 -13.41
N ALA A 322 23.31 25.85 -14.32
CA ALA A 322 22.14 26.67 -14.02
C ALA A 322 21.05 25.84 -13.33
N VAL A 323 20.71 26.23 -12.09
CA VAL A 323 19.69 25.58 -11.27
C VAL A 323 18.33 25.93 -11.85
N GLU A 324 17.60 24.95 -12.38
CA GLU A 324 16.18 25.13 -12.65
C GLU A 324 15.41 25.25 -11.33
N PRO A 325 14.50 26.24 -11.19
CA PRO A 325 13.77 26.45 -9.95
C PRO A 325 12.86 25.26 -9.68
N VAL A 326 13.07 24.64 -8.51
CA VAL A 326 12.27 23.53 -8.02
C VAL A 326 10.82 24.00 -7.77
N PRO A 327 9.83 23.36 -8.40
CA PRO A 327 8.44 23.80 -8.28
C PRO A 327 7.89 23.57 -6.87
N LYS A 328 7.26 24.60 -6.31
CA LYS A 328 6.59 24.51 -5.00
C LYS A 328 5.40 23.56 -5.06
N GLN A 329 5.43 22.53 -4.22
CA GLN A 329 4.40 21.50 -4.09
C GLN A 329 3.11 22.02 -3.46
N ARG A 330 1.98 21.39 -3.81
CA ARG A 330 0.69 21.64 -3.15
C ARG A 330 0.30 20.43 -2.30
N LYS A 331 -0.17 20.68 -1.08
CA LYS A 331 -0.72 19.65 -0.18
C LYS A 331 -2.03 19.11 -0.76
N THR A 332 -2.15 17.81 -0.90
CA THR A 332 -3.46 17.16 -1.11
C THR A 332 -3.58 15.84 -0.34
N SER A 333 -4.78 15.67 0.24
CA SER A 333 -5.39 14.59 1.04
C SER A 333 -5.05 14.50 2.55
N ASP A 334 -6.11 14.34 3.36
CA ASP A 334 -6.06 13.91 4.76
C ASP A 334 -5.67 12.43 4.79
N ASN A 335 -4.37 12.15 4.67
CA ASN A 335 -3.82 10.83 4.94
C ASN A 335 -3.27 10.80 6.38
N PRO A 336 -3.75 9.89 7.26
CA PRO A 336 -3.30 9.82 8.65
C PRO A 336 -1.80 9.54 8.79
N PHE A 337 -1.20 8.79 7.86
CA PHE A 337 0.24 8.57 7.84
C PHE A 337 1.01 9.85 7.48
N GLN A 338 0.49 10.66 6.55
CA GLN A 338 1.12 11.94 6.22
C GLN A 338 1.08 12.93 7.40
N GLU A 339 0.02 12.90 8.21
CA GLU A 339 -0.08 13.67 9.44
C GLU A 339 0.93 13.20 10.49
N TYR A 340 1.07 11.87 10.65
CA TYR A 340 2.09 11.26 11.50
C TYR A 340 3.52 11.71 11.12
N LEU A 341 3.87 11.68 9.83
CA LEU A 341 5.17 12.15 9.33
C LEU A 341 5.42 13.64 9.64
N LYS A 342 4.39 14.50 9.48
CA LYS A 342 4.49 15.94 9.78
C LYS A 342 4.75 16.20 11.27
N ARG A 343 4.07 15.47 12.15
CA ARG A 343 4.28 15.55 13.61
C ARG A 343 5.72 15.18 13.99
N ASN A 344 6.32 14.28 13.22
CA ASN A 344 7.64 13.75 13.50
C ASN A 344 8.81 14.62 13.02
N ARG A 345 8.56 15.75 12.37
CA ARG A 345 9.63 16.68 11.99
C ARG A 345 10.20 17.39 13.20
N TYR A 346 11.50 17.67 13.16
CA TYR A 346 12.20 18.41 14.21
C TYR A 346 12.28 19.90 13.87
N THR A 347 12.25 20.76 14.88
CA THR A 347 12.45 22.21 14.75
C THR A 347 13.93 22.53 14.91
N ALA A 348 14.59 22.96 13.83
CA ALA A 348 16.01 23.35 13.87
C ALA A 348 16.25 24.50 14.87
N PRO A 349 17.35 24.48 15.66
CA PRO A 349 17.75 25.60 16.48
C PRO A 349 18.28 26.76 15.62
N GLU A 350 18.51 27.93 16.24
CA GLU A 350 19.13 29.08 15.55
C GLU A 350 20.52 28.70 15.01
N ALA A 351 20.78 29.07 13.75
CA ALA A 351 22.01 28.70 13.07
C ALA A 351 23.23 29.32 13.75
N GLY A 352 24.24 28.50 14.03
CA GLY A 352 25.60 28.98 14.32
C GLY A 352 26.32 29.42 13.04
N HIS A 353 27.35 30.25 13.18
CA HIS A 353 28.24 30.61 12.07
C HIS A 353 28.89 29.34 11.49
N ASP A 354 28.78 29.16 10.17
CA ASP A 354 29.05 27.90 9.49
C ASP A 354 30.15 28.09 8.42
N GLY A 355 31.21 27.31 8.53
CA GLY A 355 32.28 27.22 7.54
C GLY A 355 33.02 25.90 7.70
N LEU A 356 32.77 24.96 6.80
CA LEU A 356 33.50 23.70 6.72
C LEU A 356 34.95 23.99 6.31
N THR A 357 35.92 23.68 7.17
CA THR A 357 37.33 23.89 6.81
C THR A 357 37.85 22.74 5.93
N PRO A 358 38.82 22.99 5.03
CA PRO A 358 39.36 21.94 4.18
C PRO A 358 39.97 20.80 5.01
N GLY A 359 39.45 19.58 4.84
CA GLY A 359 39.91 18.38 5.55
C GLY A 359 39.11 18.01 6.81
N GLU A 360 38.10 18.80 7.18
CA GLU A 360 37.11 18.38 8.18
C GLU A 360 36.25 17.22 7.66
N ASP A 361 35.85 16.33 8.57
CA ASP A 361 34.98 15.21 8.24
C ASP A 361 33.56 15.72 7.94
N GLU A 362 33.14 15.64 6.67
CA GLU A 362 31.86 16.18 6.19
C GLU A 362 30.67 15.63 6.98
N TYR A 363 30.67 14.33 7.28
CA TYR A 363 29.60 13.69 8.03
C TYR A 363 29.54 14.23 9.46
N LEU A 364 30.66 14.24 10.18
CA LEU A 364 30.71 14.76 11.55
C LEU A 364 30.33 16.25 11.59
N HIS A 365 30.82 17.04 10.65
CA HIS A 365 30.45 18.45 10.54
C HIS A 365 28.95 18.59 10.31
N TRP A 366 28.38 17.90 9.32
CA TRP A 366 26.96 17.99 9.04
C TRP A 366 26.14 17.57 10.25
N ILE A 367 26.34 16.38 10.85
CA ILE A 367 25.48 15.94 11.97
C ILE A 367 25.55 16.85 13.21
N THR A 368 26.66 17.58 13.40
CA THR A 368 26.84 18.52 14.53
C THR A 368 26.30 19.92 14.24
N HIS A 369 26.27 20.33 12.98
CA HIS A 369 25.79 21.65 12.55
C HIS A 369 24.38 21.55 11.95
N CYS A 370 23.47 22.42 12.37
CA CYS A 370 22.12 22.50 11.80
C CYS A 370 21.89 23.92 11.32
N GLU A 371 21.46 24.07 10.07
CA GLU A 371 21.13 25.37 9.52
C GLU A 371 19.66 25.71 9.82
N SER A 372 19.38 27.00 10.00
CA SER A 372 18.01 27.48 10.22
C SER A 372 17.16 27.19 8.98
N GLY A 373 16.18 26.31 9.15
CA GLY A 373 15.28 25.89 8.06
C GLY A 373 15.40 24.42 7.68
N ASP A 374 16.45 23.70 8.11
CA ASP A 374 16.62 22.25 7.83
C ASP A 374 15.38 21.43 8.25
N GLY A 375 14.81 21.77 9.41
CA GLY A 375 13.58 21.16 9.96
C GLY A 375 12.33 21.28 9.08
N SER A 376 12.33 22.25 8.14
CA SER A 376 11.20 22.54 7.26
C SER A 376 11.35 21.97 5.85
N ILE A 377 12.49 21.35 5.56
CA ILE A 377 12.79 20.78 4.24
C ILE A 377 11.83 19.63 3.93
N ASN A 378 11.11 19.75 2.81
CA ASN A 378 10.24 18.70 2.28
C ASN A 378 10.94 17.82 1.24
N GLU A 379 12.02 18.33 0.64
CA GLU A 379 12.67 17.73 -0.53
C GLU A 379 14.15 17.48 -0.22
N PRO A 380 14.46 16.34 0.42
CA PRO A 380 15.84 16.04 0.82
C PRO A 380 16.77 15.86 -0.38
N LEU A 381 16.28 15.38 -1.53
CA LEU A 381 17.09 15.25 -2.74
C LEU A 381 17.55 16.61 -3.27
N ALA A 382 16.66 17.61 -3.30
CA ALA A 382 17.01 18.98 -3.70
C ALA A 382 18.00 19.61 -2.72
N TYR A 383 17.80 19.39 -1.42
CA TYR A 383 18.71 19.84 -0.37
C TYR A 383 20.13 19.30 -0.57
N TRP A 384 20.29 17.98 -0.73
CA TRP A 384 21.62 17.37 -0.93
C TRP A 384 22.23 17.73 -2.27
N HIS A 385 21.40 17.92 -3.31
CA HIS A 385 21.90 18.43 -4.57
C HIS A 385 22.51 19.84 -4.37
N GLU A 386 21.83 20.77 -3.71
CA GLU A 386 22.36 22.11 -3.43
C GLU A 386 23.65 22.06 -2.57
N LYS A 387 23.66 21.19 -1.55
CA LYS A 387 24.79 21.05 -0.63
C LYS A 387 26.01 20.32 -1.21
N ARG A 388 25.93 19.75 -2.42
CA ARG A 388 27.03 18.98 -3.04
C ARG A 388 28.35 19.73 -3.20
N PHE A 389 28.32 21.07 -3.25
CA PHE A 389 29.54 21.87 -3.31
C PHE A 389 30.21 22.05 -1.95
N LYS A 390 29.41 21.98 -0.87
CA LYS A 390 29.87 22.08 0.52
C LYS A 390 30.24 20.70 1.07
N TYR A 391 29.44 19.69 0.78
CA TYR A 391 29.64 18.31 1.23
C TYR A 391 29.65 17.35 0.02
N PRO A 392 30.70 17.33 -0.80
CA PRO A 392 30.72 16.56 -2.04
C PRO A 392 30.54 15.05 -1.82
N ASN A 393 31.24 14.48 -0.84
CA ASN A 393 31.18 13.04 -0.58
C ASN A 393 29.90 12.65 0.17
N LEU A 394 29.48 13.46 1.16
CA LEU A 394 28.28 13.18 1.93
C LEU A 394 27.01 13.36 1.11
N SER A 395 26.96 14.35 0.22
CA SER A 395 25.83 14.53 -0.69
C SER A 395 25.70 13.35 -1.65
N ARG A 396 26.82 12.76 -2.07
CA ARG A 396 26.81 11.53 -2.88
C ARG A 396 26.20 10.37 -2.10
N MET A 397 26.65 10.14 -0.87
CA MET A 397 26.08 9.12 0.03
C MET A 397 24.58 9.34 0.23
N ALA A 398 24.18 10.58 0.53
CA ALA A 398 22.79 10.90 0.75
C ALA A 398 21.93 10.62 -0.49
N LEU A 399 22.36 11.06 -1.68
CA LEU A 399 21.62 10.81 -2.92
C LEU A 399 21.55 9.31 -3.27
N ASP A 400 22.61 8.56 -3.08
CA ASP A 400 22.63 7.11 -3.34
C ASP A 400 21.63 6.36 -2.44
N PHE A 401 21.50 6.75 -1.17
CA PHE A 401 20.56 6.11 -0.23
C PHE A 401 19.12 6.63 -0.36
N LEU A 402 18.92 7.94 -0.45
CA LEU A 402 17.59 8.57 -0.51
C LEU A 402 16.82 8.20 -1.79
N THR A 403 17.51 7.77 -2.85
CA THR A 403 16.87 7.33 -4.10
C THR A 403 16.54 5.84 -4.14
N ILE A 404 16.88 5.07 -3.10
CA ILE A 404 16.48 3.67 -2.97
C ILE A 404 14.95 3.58 -2.85
N GLN A 405 14.34 2.71 -3.65
CA GLN A 405 12.90 2.51 -3.59
C GLN A 405 12.55 1.50 -2.47
N PRO A 406 11.57 1.81 -1.60
CA PRO A 406 11.17 0.95 -0.49
C PRO A 406 10.28 -0.23 -0.92
N MET A 407 9.75 -0.21 -2.14
CA MET A 407 8.81 -1.20 -2.67
C MET A 407 9.20 -1.66 -4.07
N SER A 408 8.90 -2.93 -4.37
CA SER A 408 9.01 -3.52 -5.72
C SER A 408 7.92 -3.07 -6.69
N ALA A 409 7.06 -2.12 -6.29
CA ALA A 409 5.90 -1.69 -7.06
C ALA A 409 6.28 -1.16 -8.46
N GLU A 410 7.40 -0.45 -8.59
CA GLU A 410 7.92 -0.01 -9.90
C GLU A 410 8.33 -1.19 -10.78
N CYS A 411 9.02 -2.19 -10.21
CA CYS A 411 9.35 -3.42 -10.93
C CYS A 411 8.08 -4.16 -11.37
N GLU A 412 7.05 -4.23 -10.52
CA GLU A 412 5.76 -4.85 -10.85
C GLU A 412 5.03 -4.07 -11.96
N ARG A 413 5.03 -2.73 -11.90
CA ARG A 413 4.48 -1.88 -12.97
C ARG A 413 5.24 -2.05 -14.28
N LEU A 414 6.56 -2.20 -14.23
CA LEU A 414 7.43 -2.49 -15.37
C LEU A 414 7.10 -3.86 -15.97
N PHE A 415 7.00 -4.90 -15.16
CA PHE A 415 6.68 -6.25 -15.62
C PHE A 415 5.26 -6.35 -16.16
N SER A 416 4.29 -5.66 -15.56
CA SER A 416 2.93 -5.59 -16.09
C SER A 416 2.89 -4.96 -17.48
N ALA A 417 3.63 -3.86 -17.69
CA ALA A 417 3.76 -3.23 -19.00
C ALA A 417 4.48 -4.14 -20.01
N ALA A 418 5.58 -4.76 -19.59
CA ALA A 418 6.35 -5.68 -20.42
C ALA A 418 5.56 -6.96 -20.74
N GLY A 419 4.64 -7.41 -19.89
CA GLY A 419 3.85 -8.62 -20.08
C GLY A 419 3.06 -8.63 -21.40
N ARG A 420 2.64 -7.46 -21.89
CA ARG A 420 2.00 -7.32 -23.21
C ARG A 420 2.93 -7.64 -24.38
N MET A 421 4.23 -7.49 -24.18
CA MET A 421 5.29 -7.80 -25.15
C MET A 421 5.69 -9.28 -25.13
N VAL A 422 5.29 -10.04 -24.10
CA VAL A 422 5.61 -11.46 -23.90
C VAL A 422 4.40 -12.37 -24.17
N ASN A 423 3.32 -11.84 -24.76
CA ASN A 423 2.08 -12.60 -25.01
C ASN A 423 2.33 -13.82 -25.93
N PRO A 424 1.78 -15.01 -25.64
CA PRO A 424 1.84 -16.19 -26.52
C PRO A 424 1.44 -15.93 -28.00
N LEU A 425 0.60 -14.92 -28.26
CA LEU A 425 0.15 -14.56 -29.61
C LEU A 425 1.16 -13.69 -30.38
N ARG A 426 2.13 -13.05 -29.70
CA ARG A 426 3.24 -12.32 -30.32
C ARG A 426 4.49 -13.19 -30.26
N HIS A 427 4.74 -13.94 -31.31
CA HIS A 427 5.95 -14.75 -31.43
C HIS A 427 7.18 -13.84 -31.59
N GLN A 428 8.20 -14.06 -30.74
CA GLN A 428 9.62 -13.70 -30.92
C GLN A 428 10.05 -12.22 -30.79
N LEU A 429 9.74 -11.56 -29.66
CA LEU A 429 10.60 -10.46 -29.23
C LEU A 429 11.71 -11.00 -28.32
N GLU A 430 12.96 -10.74 -28.71
CA GLU A 430 14.11 -11.07 -27.87
C GLU A 430 14.08 -10.26 -26.57
N ALA A 431 14.58 -10.86 -25.48
CA ALA A 431 14.62 -10.20 -24.16
C ALA A 431 15.34 -8.84 -24.21
N GLN A 432 16.38 -8.72 -25.04
CA GLN A 432 17.09 -7.47 -25.26
C GLN A 432 16.20 -6.38 -25.87
N ILE A 433 15.37 -6.72 -26.84
CA ILE A 433 14.44 -5.77 -27.48
C ILE A 433 13.38 -5.31 -26.47
N ILE A 434 12.85 -6.25 -25.68
CA ILE A 434 11.90 -5.90 -24.60
C ILE A 434 12.56 -4.94 -23.61
N GLY A 435 13.79 -5.22 -23.19
CA GLY A 435 14.57 -4.35 -22.31
C GLY A 435 14.76 -2.95 -22.89
N MET A 436 15.19 -2.85 -24.15
CA MET A 436 15.35 -1.57 -24.85
C MET A 436 14.05 -0.76 -24.89
N CYS A 437 12.93 -1.39 -25.26
CA CYS A 437 11.63 -0.72 -25.29
C CYS A 437 11.23 -0.18 -23.92
N GLN A 438 11.46 -0.95 -22.85
CA GLN A 438 11.15 -0.51 -21.50
C GLN A 438 12.06 0.64 -21.03
N VAL A 439 13.35 0.64 -21.39
CA VAL A 439 14.29 1.74 -21.10
C VAL A 439 13.87 3.01 -21.83
N LEU A 440 13.61 2.93 -23.14
CA LEU A 440 13.14 4.05 -23.95
C LEU A 440 11.83 4.64 -23.41
N ARG A 441 10.88 3.78 -23.03
CA ARG A 441 9.63 4.19 -22.37
C ARG A 441 9.88 4.91 -21.04
N SER A 442 10.84 4.42 -20.24
CA SER A 442 11.23 5.07 -18.98
C SER A 442 11.83 6.46 -19.21
N TRP A 443 12.77 6.58 -20.15
CA TRP A 443 13.41 7.86 -20.49
C TRP A 443 12.42 8.89 -21.05
N LEU A 444 11.49 8.45 -21.90
CA LEU A 444 10.43 9.32 -22.43
C LEU A 444 9.55 9.85 -21.29
N ARG A 445 9.15 8.98 -20.35
CA ARG A 445 8.34 9.37 -19.18
C ARG A 445 9.07 10.30 -18.22
N ALA A 446 10.38 10.12 -18.08
CA ALA A 446 11.24 11.00 -17.31
C ALA A 446 11.56 12.32 -18.02
N GLY A 447 11.16 12.49 -19.28
CA GLY A 447 11.47 13.67 -20.08
C GLY A 447 12.95 13.79 -20.47
N ILE A 448 13.73 12.70 -20.37
CA ILE A 448 15.14 12.65 -20.78
C ILE A 448 15.24 12.69 -22.31
N ILE A 449 14.25 12.11 -22.98
CA ILE A 449 14.05 12.17 -24.42
C ILE A 449 12.67 12.76 -24.69
N HIS A 450 12.56 13.56 -25.75
CA HIS A 450 11.32 14.25 -26.12
C HIS A 450 10.67 13.68 -27.37
N GLU A 451 11.41 12.85 -28.11
CA GLU A 451 10.95 12.19 -29.33
C GLU A 451 11.29 10.71 -29.22
N LEU A 452 10.28 9.88 -29.49
CA LEU A 452 10.45 8.45 -29.70
C LEU A 452 9.90 8.16 -31.09
N ASP A 453 10.51 7.23 -31.82
CA ASP A 453 9.93 6.76 -33.08
C ASP A 453 8.48 6.28 -32.81
N PRO A 454 7.47 6.74 -33.58
CA PRO A 454 6.07 6.34 -33.41
C PRO A 454 5.85 4.83 -33.36
N PHE A 455 6.78 4.04 -33.92
CA PHE A 455 6.78 2.58 -33.82
C PHE A 455 6.83 2.05 -32.38
N PHE A 456 7.49 2.76 -31.46
CA PHE A 456 7.64 2.36 -30.06
C PHE A 456 6.59 2.99 -29.13
N ILE A 457 5.77 3.91 -29.65
CA ILE A 457 4.69 4.54 -28.91
C ILE A 457 3.38 3.89 -29.36
N SER A 458 2.78 3.07 -28.51
CA SER A 458 1.39 2.69 -28.72
C SER A 458 0.53 3.96 -28.67
N VAL A 459 -0.23 4.23 -29.74
CA VAL A 459 -1.18 5.35 -29.82
C VAL A 459 -2.13 5.37 -28.62
N ASP A 460 -2.50 4.20 -28.09
CA ASP A 460 -3.30 4.07 -26.87
C ASP A 460 -2.53 4.46 -25.61
N GLU A 461 -1.23 4.13 -25.52
CA GLU A 461 -0.39 4.49 -24.38
C GLU A 461 -0.04 5.97 -24.33
N GLU A 462 0.19 6.63 -25.48
CA GLU A 462 0.39 8.07 -25.56
C GLU A 462 -0.85 8.83 -25.05
N LYS A 463 -2.03 8.36 -25.48
CA LYS A 463 -3.33 8.88 -25.06
C LYS A 463 -3.54 8.70 -23.55
N VAL A 464 -3.22 7.52 -23.00
CA VAL A 464 -3.29 7.24 -21.56
C VAL A 464 -2.30 8.10 -20.77
N ASN A 465 -1.07 8.28 -21.23
CA ASN A 465 -0.09 9.11 -20.53
C ASN A 465 -0.49 10.60 -20.53
N LEU A 466 -1.03 11.10 -21.65
CA LEU A 466 -1.62 12.44 -21.75
C LEU A 466 -2.83 12.59 -20.82
N GLU A 467 -3.71 11.58 -20.76
CA GLU A 467 -4.85 11.54 -19.84
C GLU A 467 -4.38 11.54 -18.37
N LEU A 468 -3.37 10.75 -18.02
CA LEU A 468 -2.81 10.65 -16.66
C LEU A 468 -2.14 11.94 -16.19
N ALA A 469 -1.37 12.58 -17.06
CA ALA A 469 -0.80 13.91 -16.80
C ALA A 469 -1.90 14.95 -16.56
N GLN A 470 -3.07 14.71 -17.18
CA GLN A 470 -4.27 15.50 -17.06
C GLN A 470 -5.24 15.01 -15.94
N MET A 471 -4.89 14.04 -15.10
CA MET A 471 -5.78 13.57 -14.03
C MET A 471 -5.52 14.30 -12.70
N SER A 472 -6.56 14.42 -11.88
CA SER A 472 -6.40 14.78 -10.47
C SER A 472 -6.01 13.56 -9.62
N ASP A 473 -5.46 13.77 -8.43
CA ASP A 473 -5.01 12.67 -7.55
C ASP A 473 -6.14 11.67 -7.23
N GLN A 474 -7.37 12.13 -6.98
CA GLN A 474 -8.55 11.27 -6.80
C GLN A 474 -8.92 10.48 -8.06
N GLN A 475 -8.76 11.08 -9.24
CA GLN A 475 -8.98 10.38 -10.51
C GLN A 475 -7.88 9.37 -10.79
N LEU A 476 -6.66 9.65 -10.34
CA LEU A 476 -5.52 8.76 -10.52
C LEU A 476 -5.55 7.59 -9.53
N GLU A 477 -6.06 7.80 -8.32
CA GLU A 477 -6.43 6.73 -7.38
C GLU A 477 -7.48 5.83 -8.02
N GLY A 478 -8.56 6.41 -8.54
CA GLY A 478 -9.56 5.68 -9.32
C GLY A 478 -8.98 4.97 -10.56
N TRP A 479 -8.01 5.58 -11.25
CA TRP A 479 -7.31 5.02 -12.41
C TRP A 479 -6.33 3.89 -12.05
N ALA A 480 -5.58 4.05 -10.96
CA ALA A 480 -4.66 3.04 -10.44
C ALA A 480 -5.42 1.83 -9.90
N THR A 481 -6.67 2.04 -9.47
CA THR A 481 -7.63 0.97 -9.20
C THR A 481 -8.44 0.56 -10.43
N LYS A 482 -8.31 1.23 -11.58
CA LYS A 482 -9.16 0.98 -12.77
C LYS A 482 -8.88 -0.38 -13.40
N TRP A 483 -7.68 -0.92 -13.27
CA TRP A 483 -7.40 -2.31 -13.67
C TRP A 483 -8.20 -3.31 -12.81
N LEU A 484 -8.58 -2.94 -11.57
CA LEU A 484 -9.47 -3.74 -10.73
C LEU A 484 -10.92 -3.69 -11.24
N THR A 485 -11.35 -2.56 -11.82
CA THR A 485 -12.64 -2.46 -12.54
C THR A 485 -12.60 -3.03 -13.97
N GLN A 486 -11.43 -3.27 -14.58
CA GLN A 486 -11.35 -3.89 -15.91
C GLN A 486 -11.48 -5.42 -15.89
N VAL A 487 -11.57 -6.03 -14.70
CA VAL A 487 -12.06 -7.41 -14.53
C VAL A 487 -13.59 -7.46 -14.38
N VAL A 488 -14.26 -6.33 -14.14
CA VAL A 488 -15.73 -6.23 -14.11
C VAL A 488 -16.16 -4.91 -14.74
N GLY A 489 -16.30 -4.92 -16.06
CA GLY A 489 -16.64 -3.73 -16.83
C GLY A 489 -17.96 -3.10 -16.42
N VAL A 490 -17.99 -1.77 -16.60
CA VAL A 490 -19.14 -0.86 -16.58
C VAL A 490 -19.48 -0.26 -15.21
N GLN A 491 -18.90 0.91 -14.92
CA GLN A 491 -19.58 2.01 -14.22
C GLN A 491 -18.70 3.26 -14.22
N ASP A 492 -18.74 4.00 -15.32
CA ASP A 492 -18.39 5.42 -15.30
C ASP A 492 -19.64 6.24 -14.94
N GLU A 493 -19.38 7.38 -14.33
CA GLU A 493 -20.30 8.49 -14.01
C GLU A 493 -21.07 8.39 -12.69
N MET A 494 -20.50 8.99 -11.63
CA MET A 494 -21.02 10.29 -11.17
C MET A 494 -20.09 10.95 -10.14
N GLY A 495 -19.60 12.12 -10.53
CA GLY A 495 -19.01 13.09 -9.61
C GLY A 495 -20.07 13.88 -8.84
N VAL A 496 -19.84 13.96 -7.53
CA VAL A 496 -19.92 15.15 -6.64
C VAL A 496 -21.22 16.00 -6.64
N ARG A 497 -21.92 16.06 -5.50
CA ARG A 497 -21.81 17.14 -4.49
C ARG A 497 -22.79 16.96 -3.34
N TRP A 498 -22.20 16.85 -2.16
CA TRP A 498 -22.81 17.06 -0.86
C TRP A 498 -23.19 18.53 -0.70
N GLY A 499 -24.46 18.75 -0.35
CA GLY A 499 -24.90 19.81 0.55
C GLY A 499 -25.32 19.14 1.85
#